data_AF-A0A975KQX3-F1
#
_entry.id   AF-A0A975KQX3-F1
#
_cell.length_a   1.000
_cell.length_b   1.000
_cell.length_c   1.000
_cell.angle_alpha   90.00
_cell.angle_beta   90.00
_cell.angle_gamma   90.00
#
_symmetry.space_group_name_H-M   'P 1'
#
loop_
_entity.id
_entity.type
_entity.pdbx_description
1 polymer ?
#
loop_
_entity_poly.entity_id
_entity_poly.type
_entity_poly.pdbx_seq_one_letter_code
_entity_poly.pdbx_strand_id
1 'polypeptide(L)'
;MMILVPFLTAVILGSIILLITWWFKKMHLSFFVRTIPGILTAITAIVLFYIGFVKIRGFEGAAYGIVAFFLIGFAVVSFIMAKKTIEAK
;
A
#
# COMPACT_ATOMS: atom_id res chain seq x y z
N MET A 1 -18.51 -12.42 -4.05
CA MET A 1 -18.19 -11.15 -4.73
C MET A 1 -18.45 -9.96 -3.82
N MET A 2 -17.81 -9.96 -2.65
CA MET A 2 -17.95 -8.89 -1.65
C MET A 2 -16.65 -8.74 -0.83
N ILE A 3 -15.91 -9.85 -0.67
CA ILE A 3 -14.58 -9.88 -0.04
C ILE A 3 -13.47 -10.21 -1.04
N LEU A 4 -13.70 -11.19 -1.93
CA LEU A 4 -12.67 -11.65 -2.89
C LEU A 4 -12.19 -10.55 -3.84
N VAL A 5 -13.10 -9.78 -4.43
CA VAL A 5 -12.75 -8.71 -5.38
C VAL A 5 -11.94 -7.60 -4.67
N PRO A 6 -12.41 -7.02 -3.55
CA PRO A 6 -11.63 -6.05 -2.78
C PRO A 6 -10.26 -6.58 -2.33
N PHE A 7 -10.22 -7.82 -1.87
CA PHE A 7 -8.96 -8.46 -1.47
C PHE A 7 -7.97 -8.56 -2.64
N LEU A 8 -8.43 -9.07 -3.78
CA LEU A 8 -7.58 -9.24 -4.96
C LEU A 8 -7.09 -7.88 -5.48
N THR A 9 -7.96 -6.87 -5.49
CA THR A 9 -7.59 -5.48 -5.82
C THR A 9 -6.48 -4.97 -4.90
N ALA A 10 -6.60 -5.19 -3.58
CA ALA A 10 -5.60 -4.77 -2.62
C ALA A 10 -4.25 -5.50 -2.81
N VAL A 11 -4.29 -6.80 -3.10
CA VAL A 11 -3.07 -7.58 -3.39
C VAL A 11 -2.39 -7.09 -4.65
N ILE A 12 -3.13 -6.88 -5.74
CA ILE A 12 -2.55 -6.38 -7.01
C ILE A 12 -1.90 -5.00 -6.79
N LEU A 13 -2.62 -4.06 -6.18
CA LEU A 13 -2.08 -2.73 -5.88
C LEU A 13 -0.86 -2.81 -4.95
N GLY A 14 -0.95 -3.58 -3.86
CA GLY A 14 0.12 -3.76 -2.89
C GLY A 14 1.37 -4.38 -3.51
N SER A 15 1.22 -5.41 -4.35
CA SER A 15 2.33 -6.03 -5.07
C SER A 15 3.03 -5.05 -6.01
N ILE A 16 2.28 -4.21 -6.73
CA ILE A 16 2.87 -3.16 -7.59
C ILE A 16 3.70 -2.18 -6.76
N ILE A 17 3.16 -1.72 -5.62
CA ILE A 17 3.87 -0.80 -4.70
C ILE A 17 5.17 -1.42 -4.19
N LEU A 18 5.13 -2.70 -3.80
CA LEU A 18 6.33 -3.41 -3.34
C LEU A 18 7.36 -3.53 -4.46
N LEU A 19 6.95 -3.86 -5.68
CA LEU A 19 7.87 -3.91 -6.84
C LEU A 19 8.54 -2.56 -7.10
N ILE A 20 7.79 -1.45 -7.03
CA ILE A 20 8.33 -0.09 -7.17
C ILE A 20 9.33 0.22 -6.03
N THR A 21 8.97 -0.11 -4.79
CA THR A 21 9.84 0.10 -3.62
C THR A 21 11.14 -0.71 -3.76
N TRP A 22 11.05 -1.93 -4.29
CA TRP A 22 12.20 -2.79 -4.56
C TRP A 22 13.06 -2.27 -5.72
N TRP A 23 12.43 -1.70 -6.74
CA TRP A 23 13.13 -1.05 -7.84
C TRP A 23 13.91 0.18 -7.37
N PHE A 24 13.30 1.03 -6.55
CA PHE A 24 13.95 2.21 -5.94
C PHE A 24 15.11 1.81 -5.04
N LYS A 25 14.98 0.69 -4.33
CA LYS A 25 16.06 0.07 -3.57
C LYS A 25 17.25 -0.29 -4.47
N LYS A 26 17.00 -0.90 -5.63
CA LYS A 26 18.05 -1.33 -6.56
C LYS A 26 18.79 -0.16 -7.20
N MET A 27 18.12 0.98 -7.33
CA MET A 27 18.70 2.22 -7.89
C MET A 27 19.55 3.02 -6.90
N HIS A 28 19.81 2.52 -5.69
CA HIS A 28 20.58 3.22 -4.64
C HIS A 28 20.08 4.64 -4.35
N LEU A 29 18.77 4.88 -4.53
CA LEU A 29 18.16 6.18 -4.25
C LEU A 29 18.24 6.50 -2.76
N SER A 30 18.22 7.79 -2.46
CA SER A 30 18.25 8.27 -1.07
C SER A 30 17.10 7.68 -0.26
N PHE A 31 17.32 7.52 1.04
CA PHE A 31 16.33 6.95 1.96
C PHE A 31 14.95 7.62 1.84
N PHE A 32 14.93 8.96 1.72
CA PHE A 32 13.72 9.74 1.53
C PHE A 32 12.94 9.32 0.29
N VAL A 33 13.62 9.17 -0.86
CA VAL A 33 12.98 8.78 -2.13
C VAL A 33 12.44 7.36 -2.06
N ARG A 34 13.17 6.46 -1.38
CA ARG A 34 12.76 5.06 -1.20
C ARG A 34 11.52 4.89 -0.32
N THR A 35 11.25 5.82 0.59
CA THR A 35 10.05 5.81 1.43
C THR A 35 8.80 6.39 0.75
N ILE A 36 8.95 7.12 -0.37
CA ILE A 36 7.83 7.77 -1.07
C ILE A 36 6.71 6.77 -1.43
N PRO A 37 6.97 5.59 -2.02
CA PRO A 37 5.91 4.65 -2.36
C PRO A 37 5.10 4.21 -1.14
N GLY A 38 5.75 3.99 0.00
CA GLY A 38 5.09 3.62 1.27
C GLY A 38 4.20 4.74 1.81
N ILE A 39 4.69 6.00 1.79
CA ILE A 39 3.91 7.17 2.22
C ILE A 39 2.68 7.35 1.34
N LEU A 40 2.85 7.30 0.01
CA LEU A 40 1.75 7.39 -0.94
C LEU A 40 0.70 6.33 -0.66
N THR A 41 1.13 5.10 -0.41
CA THR A 41 0.22 3.97 -0.14
C THR A 41 -0.58 4.19 1.15
N ALA A 42 0.06 4.69 2.21
CA ALA A 42 -0.64 5.01 3.45
C ALA A 42 -1.69 6.10 3.25
N ILE A 43 -1.36 7.17 2.49
CA ILE A 43 -2.32 8.23 2.14
C ILE A 43 -3.48 7.67 1.33
N THR A 44 -3.20 6.84 0.31
CA THR A 44 -4.23 6.18 -0.50
C THR A 44 -5.16 5.33 0.37
N ALA A 45 -4.63 4.57 1.32
CA ALA A 45 -5.44 3.77 2.24
C ALA A 45 -6.39 4.63 3.08
N ILE A 46 -5.88 5.74 3.64
CA ILE A 46 -6.69 6.68 4.44
C ILE A 46 -7.82 7.28 3.59
N VAL A 47 -7.51 7.72 2.37
CA VAL A 47 -8.49 8.30 1.45
C VAL A 47 -9.54 7.28 1.04
N LEU A 48 -9.15 6.04 0.70
CA LEU A 48 -10.09 4.96 0.37
C LEU A 48 -11.00 4.65 1.55
N PHE A 49 -10.45 4.57 2.75
CA PHE A 49 -11.23 4.33 3.96
C PHE A 49 -12.23 5.45 4.20
N TYR A 50 -11.83 6.71 4.06
CA TYR A 50 -12.73 7.86 4.18
C TYR A 50 -13.87 7.80 3.16
N ILE A 51 -13.57 7.49 1.90
CA ILE A 51 -14.59 7.34 0.86
C ILE A 51 -15.56 6.20 1.20
N GLY A 52 -15.04 5.04 1.60
CA GLY A 52 -15.83 3.86 1.97
C GLY A 52 -16.61 4.01 3.28
N PHE A 53 -16.22 4.92 4.16
CA PHE A 53 -16.92 5.14 5.42
C PHE A 53 -17.94 6.28 5.32
N VAL A 54 -17.56 7.38 4.66
CA VAL A 54 -18.35 8.62 4.63
C VAL A 54 -19.25 8.71 3.40
N LYS A 55 -18.72 8.41 2.21
CA LYS A 55 -19.42 8.63 0.94
C LYS A 55 -20.19 7.41 0.45
N ILE A 56 -19.53 6.27 0.34
CA ILE A 56 -20.10 5.03 -0.19
C ILE A 56 -20.40 4.15 1.02
N ARG A 57 -21.62 4.19 1.54
CA ARG A 57 -22.03 3.43 2.74
C ARG A 57 -22.53 2.02 2.38
N GLY A 58 -22.69 1.15 3.39
CA GLY A 58 -23.20 -0.20 3.20
C GLY A 58 -22.12 -1.18 2.74
N PHE A 59 -22.50 -2.22 1.99
CA PHE A 59 -21.60 -3.31 1.59
C PHE A 59 -20.43 -2.86 0.70
N GLU A 60 -20.67 -1.91 -0.21
CA GLU A 60 -19.62 -1.33 -1.05
C GLU A 60 -18.61 -0.53 -0.21
N GLY A 61 -19.09 0.21 0.79
CA GLY A 61 -18.22 0.92 1.74
C GLY A 61 -17.31 -0.01 2.53
N ALA A 62 -17.86 -1.14 3.00
CA ALA A 62 -17.08 -2.17 3.66
C ALA A 62 -15.99 -2.75 2.74
N ALA A 63 -16.27 -2.91 1.45
CA ALA A 63 -15.28 -3.33 0.46
C ALA A 63 -14.10 -2.33 0.36
N TYR A 64 -14.36 -1.02 0.28
CA TYR A 64 -13.30 0.00 0.33
C TYR A 64 -12.50 -0.05 1.65
N GLY A 65 -13.16 -0.31 2.77
CA GLY A 65 -12.51 -0.50 4.07
C GLY A 65 -11.56 -1.71 4.08
N ILE A 66 -11.97 -2.83 3.48
CA ILE A 66 -11.12 -4.02 3.32
C ILE A 66 -9.88 -3.68 2.48
N VAL A 67 -10.05 -3.00 1.35
CA VAL A 67 -8.91 -2.58 0.51
C VAL A 67 -7.95 -1.70 1.31
N ALA A 68 -8.47 -0.70 2.01
CA ALA A 68 -7.68 0.22 2.82
C ALA A 68 -6.87 -0.51 3.91
N PHE A 69 -7.49 -1.47 4.61
CA PHE A 69 -6.82 -2.26 5.64
C PHE A 69 -5.60 -3.02 5.09
N PHE A 70 -5.74 -3.70 3.96
CA PHE A 70 -4.63 -4.41 3.34
C PHE A 70 -3.54 -3.45 2.81
N LEU A 71 -3.92 -2.31 2.23
CA LEU A 71 -2.97 -1.30 1.76
C LEU A 71 -2.11 -0.73 2.90
N ILE A 72 -2.66 -0.58 4.11
CA ILE A 72 -1.85 -0.21 5.29
C ILE A 72 -0.80 -1.29 5.57
N GLY A 73 -1.17 -2.57 5.54
CA GLY A 73 -0.22 -3.67 5.68
C GLY A 73 0.91 -3.61 4.65
N PHE A 74 0.58 -3.39 3.37
CA PHE A 74 1.57 -3.21 2.31
C PHE A 74 2.44 -1.96 2.51
N ALA A 75 1.89 -0.86 3.00
CA ALA A 75 2.66 0.35 3.33
C ALA A 75 3.70 0.05 4.42
N VAL A 76 3.32 -0.67 5.48
CA VAL A 76 4.25 -1.10 6.54
C VAL A 76 5.38 -1.97 5.97
N VAL A 77 5.04 -2.96 5.14
CA VAL A 77 6.05 -3.81 4.49
C VAL A 77 6.96 -2.99 3.57
N SER A 78 6.42 -2.04 2.82
CA SER A 78 7.19 -1.11 1.98
C SER A 78 8.17 -0.29 2.81
N PHE A 79 7.76 0.25 3.96
CA PHE A 79 8.65 0.99 4.86
C PHE A 79 9.76 0.13 5.46
N ILE A 80 9.43 -1.09 5.90
CA ILE A 80 10.42 -2.05 6.40
C ILE A 80 11.43 -2.37 5.29
N MET A 81 10.92 -2.64 4.09
CA MET A 81 11.75 -2.89 2.94
C MET A 81 12.61 -1.68 2.58
N ALA A 82 12.11 -0.46 2.69
CA ALA A 82 12.84 0.78 2.44
C ALA A 82 13.98 1.01 3.45
N LYS A 83 13.73 0.70 4.72
CA LYS A 83 14.71 0.83 5.82
C LYS A 83 15.83 -0.20 5.77
N LYS A 84 15.59 -1.40 5.24
CA LYS A 84 16.62 -2.44 5.13
C LYS A 84 17.69 -2.00 4.11
N THR A 85 18.77 -1.40 4.60
CA THR A 85 20.02 -1.14 3.87
C THR A 85 20.46 -2.44 3.19
N ILE A 86 20.84 -2.35 1.91
CA ILE A 86 21.56 -3.47 1.28
C ILE A 86 22.87 -3.52 2.05
N GLU A 87 23.08 -4.57 2.85
CA GLU A 87 24.44 -5.01 3.16
C GLU A 87 25.04 -5.39 1.80
N ALA A 88 25.60 -4.39 1.11
CA ALA A 88 26.40 -4.60 -0.07
C ALA A 88 27.72 -5.15 0.46
N LYS A 89 27.79 -6.48 0.50
CA LYS A 89 29.04 -7.21 0.66
C LYS A 89 29.73 -7.28 -0.69
#